data_AF-A0A396ZGM0-F1
#
_entry.id   AF-A0A396ZGM0-F1
#
_cell.length_a   1.000
_cell.length_b   1.000
_cell.length_c   1.000
_cell.angle_alpha   90.00
_cell.angle_beta   90.00
_cell.angle_gamma   90.00
#
_symmetry.space_group_name_H-M   'P 1'
#
loop_
_entity.id
_entity.type
_entity.pdbx_description
1 polymer ?
#
loop_
_entity_poly.entity_id
_entity_poly.type
_entity_poly.pdbx_seq_one_letter_code
_entity_poly.pdbx_strand_id
1 'polypeptide(L)'
;MILSKKRKALSDSFPRTDRYRKRFEMKKYVLKLILGFFLITSFIHCPGGGGGSDMTPILFLLTNGSSNSGNNNSSTNTSTTPCLEKNSFTISSGTAWTFSGLPYFYSNARTYTLSPSRPSSIFYVKQDHTFTNPNADYRPVFPSFYDSNGNNYQGREIWNVFTATSMSPYGYNGYYYVNRFINNTLSSGQVNAVDFNFPTNPGTINASASIITNCRTLDPDERSFSAASGTSSSNGLSKVWSNRKKLNVNLIFIKDGNTRAYPNPTQAGLQTALDRWKSIYSQNSAKIDIQFTSTELDSSEFLSLASLSTDSYNTTGSLGKLFSSTSSVQSDVALNLYIARDETEVGGVLGISGGIPGTVGLKGTPQSGMIVFIEPHRSSGALGSILSAADQNFLGDTMAHEASHFLGLFHIVESAGQSGAGIPNYTMDPLIETPICTSARNTNGNGRVDISECSGTGFFDSGSLNLMFWAGDGVTQQTQLTGEQGWVLRMNPLVY
;
A
#
# COMPACT_ATOMS: atom_id res chain seq x y z
N MET A 1 -4.58 2.64 -3.00
CA MET A 1 -5.59 1.58 -3.22
C MET A 1 -6.87 2.03 -2.53
N ILE A 2 -8.05 1.57 -2.95
CA ILE A 2 -9.33 2.10 -2.46
C ILE A 2 -10.29 0.95 -2.18
N LEU A 3 -10.66 0.75 -0.91
CA LEU A 3 -11.78 -0.08 -0.52
C LEU A 3 -13.09 0.73 -0.63
N SER A 4 -14.08 0.21 -1.36
CA SER A 4 -15.32 0.92 -1.69
C SER A 4 -16.58 0.09 -1.39
N LYS A 5 -17.63 0.76 -0.89
CA LYS A 5 -18.90 0.14 -0.49
C LYS A 5 -19.88 0.07 -1.66
N LYS A 6 -20.42 -1.12 -1.94
CA LYS A 6 -21.43 -1.32 -3.01
C LYS A 6 -22.77 -0.66 -2.66
N ARG A 7 -23.20 0.36 -3.44
CA ARG A 7 -24.57 0.89 -3.37
C ARG A 7 -25.55 -0.06 -4.06
N LYS A 8 -26.70 -0.30 -3.43
CA LYS A 8 -27.82 -1.09 -4.00
C LYS A 8 -28.77 -0.13 -4.72
N ALA A 9 -28.70 -0.07 -6.05
CA ALA A 9 -29.58 0.79 -6.85
C ALA A 9 -30.90 0.07 -7.19
N LEU A 10 -32.02 0.77 -7.00
CA LEU A 10 -33.34 0.35 -7.49
C LEU A 10 -33.43 0.54 -9.01
N SER A 11 -34.28 -0.26 -9.65
CA SER A 11 -34.59 -0.14 -11.08
C SER A 11 -35.39 1.12 -11.39
N ASP A 12 -35.12 1.76 -12.53
CA ASP A 12 -36.22 2.15 -13.42
C ASP A 12 -35.77 2.38 -14.88
N SER A 13 -36.78 2.40 -15.76
CA SER A 13 -36.68 2.14 -17.21
C SER A 13 -36.25 3.31 -18.11
N PHE A 14 -35.65 2.99 -19.26
CA PHE A 14 -35.62 3.86 -20.45
C PHE A 14 -35.98 3.10 -21.74
N PRO A 15 -36.76 3.69 -22.67
CA PRO A 15 -37.13 3.05 -23.94
C PRO A 15 -36.13 3.30 -25.07
N ARG A 16 -36.15 2.41 -26.07
CA ARG A 16 -35.36 2.49 -27.32
C ARG A 16 -35.78 3.67 -28.21
N THR A 17 -34.82 4.24 -28.94
CA THR A 17 -34.98 4.60 -30.37
C THR A 17 -33.73 4.22 -31.17
N ASP A 18 -33.84 4.25 -32.50
CA ASP A 18 -33.11 3.38 -33.43
C ASP A 18 -32.42 4.20 -34.55
N ARG A 19 -31.61 3.50 -35.36
CA ARG A 19 -31.46 3.64 -36.84
C ARG A 19 -30.32 4.47 -37.52
N TYR A 20 -29.77 3.81 -38.56
CA TYR A 20 -28.90 4.23 -39.71
C TYR A 20 -27.47 4.76 -39.42
N ARG A 21 -26.35 4.19 -39.93
CA ARG A 21 -25.94 3.48 -41.19
C ARG A 21 -25.47 4.40 -42.34
N LYS A 22 -24.16 4.44 -42.60
CA LYS A 22 -23.56 4.56 -43.96
C LYS A 22 -22.14 3.97 -44.02
N ARG A 23 -21.80 3.33 -45.15
CA ARG A 23 -20.47 2.78 -45.48
C ARG A 23 -19.64 3.81 -46.24
N PHE A 24 -18.31 3.67 -46.23
CA PHE A 24 -17.48 3.89 -47.42
C PHE A 24 -16.24 2.98 -47.41
N GLU A 25 -15.65 2.77 -48.58
CA GLU A 25 -14.66 1.75 -48.93
C GLU A 25 -13.57 2.44 -49.82
N MET A 26 -12.37 1.93 -50.15
CA MET A 26 -11.86 0.55 -50.21
C MET A 26 -10.32 0.53 -50.46
N LYS A 27 -9.52 -0.34 -49.81
CA LYS A 27 -8.09 -0.73 -50.16
C LYS A 27 -7.01 0.38 -50.02
N LYS A 28 -5.70 0.13 -49.86
CA LYS A 28 -4.84 -1.08 -49.65
C LYS A 28 -3.47 -0.55 -49.16
N TYR A 29 -2.85 -1.14 -48.13
CA TYR A 29 -1.40 -1.46 -48.10
C TYR A 29 -1.15 -2.40 -46.92
N VAL A 30 -0.45 -3.51 -47.18
CA VAL A 30 -0.11 -4.55 -46.21
C VAL A 30 1.34 -4.34 -45.76
N LEU A 31 1.68 -4.89 -44.58
CA LEU A 31 3.03 -5.12 -44.06
C LEU A 31 3.65 -4.00 -43.18
N LYS A 32 3.10 -3.87 -41.96
CA LYS A 32 3.89 -3.91 -40.71
C LYS A 32 2.97 -4.32 -39.56
N LEU A 33 3.06 -5.59 -39.17
CA LEU A 33 2.39 -6.16 -38.01
C LEU A 33 3.33 -6.09 -36.80
N ILE A 34 2.77 -6.22 -35.58
CA ILE A 34 3.42 -6.25 -34.26
C ILE A 34 3.52 -4.88 -33.56
N LEU A 35 3.04 -4.88 -32.29
CA LEU A 35 2.91 -3.80 -31.31
C LEU A 35 1.98 -2.63 -31.69
N GLY A 36 0.73 -2.69 -31.19
CA GLY A 36 -0.23 -1.59 -31.28
C GLY A 36 -1.66 -2.00 -30.93
N PHE A 37 -1.93 -2.47 -29.71
CA PHE A 37 -3.31 -2.64 -29.22
C PHE A 37 -3.39 -2.53 -27.69
N PHE A 38 -3.53 -1.30 -27.19
CA PHE A 38 -4.35 -1.00 -26.01
C PHE A 38 -5.00 0.36 -26.23
N LEU A 39 -6.33 0.36 -26.34
CA LEU A 39 -7.10 1.56 -26.62
C LEU A 39 -7.60 2.17 -25.31
N ILE A 40 -7.09 3.36 -25.03
CA ILE A 40 -7.72 4.50 -24.33
C ILE A 40 -9.13 4.23 -23.78
N THR A 41 -9.29 4.35 -22.46
CA THR A 41 -10.50 4.92 -21.84
C THR A 41 -10.11 6.10 -20.96
N SER A 42 -10.59 7.27 -21.38
CA SER A 42 -10.24 8.61 -20.92
C SER A 42 -10.40 8.87 -19.41
N PHE A 43 -9.42 9.56 -18.81
CA PHE A 43 -9.62 10.41 -17.64
C PHE A 43 -9.57 11.89 -18.08
N ILE A 44 -10.64 12.64 -17.80
CA ILE A 44 -10.80 14.05 -18.24
C ILE A 44 -10.74 14.98 -17.02
N HIS A 45 -9.65 15.76 -16.98
CA HIS A 45 -9.50 17.13 -16.47
C HIS A 45 -10.03 17.55 -15.09
N CYS A 46 -9.15 18.23 -14.33
CA CYS A 46 -9.45 19.58 -13.84
C CYS A 46 -8.16 20.46 -13.78
N PRO A 47 -8.24 21.80 -13.98
CA PRO A 47 -7.07 22.68 -14.19
C PRO A 47 -6.62 23.44 -12.92
N GLY A 48 -5.45 24.09 -12.96
CA GLY A 48 -4.83 24.75 -11.79
C GLY A 48 -4.37 26.22 -11.98
N GLY A 49 -3.54 26.68 -11.04
CA GLY A 49 -2.94 28.03 -10.95
C GLY A 49 -3.21 28.69 -9.58
N GLY A 50 -2.28 29.39 -8.90
CA GLY A 50 -0.85 29.66 -9.17
C GLY A 50 -0.23 30.57 -8.07
N GLY A 51 1.11 30.74 -8.03
CA GLY A 51 1.87 31.52 -7.02
C GLY A 51 2.10 30.76 -5.70
N GLY A 52 3.26 30.73 -5.02
CA GLY A 52 4.34 31.72 -4.88
C GLY A 52 4.29 32.29 -3.44
N SER A 53 5.34 32.33 -2.60
CA SER A 53 6.77 32.02 -2.78
C SER A 53 7.47 31.74 -1.42
N ASP A 54 8.77 31.43 -1.50
CA ASP A 54 9.83 31.64 -0.50
C ASP A 54 10.08 30.66 0.67
N MET A 55 11.35 30.23 0.71
CA MET A 55 11.94 29.29 1.64
C MET A 55 12.71 30.00 2.76
N THR A 56 12.87 29.34 3.91
CA THR A 56 14.17 29.35 4.61
C THR A 56 14.31 28.11 5.51
N PRO A 57 15.39 27.30 5.38
CA PRO A 57 15.59 26.13 6.22
C PRO A 57 16.36 26.48 7.52
N ILE A 58 15.96 25.87 8.64
CA ILE A 58 16.79 25.85 9.85
C ILE A 58 17.31 24.43 10.09
N LEU A 59 18.63 24.34 10.07
CA LEU A 59 19.44 23.14 10.27
C LEU A 59 19.46 22.73 11.74
N PHE A 60 19.26 21.44 12.04
CA PHE A 60 19.64 20.86 13.34
C PHE A 60 20.54 19.65 13.18
N LEU A 61 21.56 19.59 14.04
CA LEU A 61 22.69 18.68 13.97
C LEU A 61 22.39 17.30 14.56
N LEU A 62 22.98 16.27 13.95
CA LEU A 62 22.98 14.89 14.44
C LEU A 62 23.97 14.72 15.60
N THR A 63 23.59 13.93 16.61
CA THR A 63 24.54 13.36 17.59
C THR A 63 24.69 11.85 17.34
N ASN A 64 25.94 11.39 17.32
CA ASN A 64 26.30 10.06 16.85
C ASN A 64 26.51 9.12 18.05
N GLY A 65 25.76 8.02 18.12
CA GLY A 65 25.83 7.05 19.22
C GLY A 65 26.43 5.71 18.77
N SER A 66 27.75 5.58 18.85
CA SER A 66 28.44 4.31 18.56
C SER A 66 28.24 3.31 19.71
N SER A 67 27.94 2.05 19.40
CA SER A 67 27.93 0.95 20.39
C SER A 67 28.57 -0.30 19.80
N ASN A 68 29.30 -1.02 20.65
CA ASN A 68 30.36 -1.95 20.25
C ASN A 68 29.93 -3.41 20.34
N SER A 69 30.58 -4.29 19.59
CA SER A 69 30.21 -5.71 19.48
C SER A 69 30.52 -6.51 20.75
N GLY A 70 29.59 -7.38 21.14
CA GLY A 70 29.74 -8.34 22.24
C GLY A 70 28.88 -9.58 21.99
N ASN A 71 29.47 -10.77 22.07
CA ASN A 71 28.89 -12.01 21.54
C ASN A 71 28.81 -13.09 22.64
N ASN A 72 27.59 -13.49 23.06
CA ASN A 72 27.18 -14.88 23.36
C ASN A 72 25.84 -15.00 24.14
N ASN A 73 25.19 -16.16 23.93
CA ASN A 73 24.12 -16.79 24.72
C ASN A 73 22.74 -16.12 24.82
N SER A 74 21.83 -16.61 23.97
CA SER A 74 20.53 -17.21 24.36
C SER A 74 19.74 -16.59 25.52
N SER A 75 19.55 -15.26 25.51
CA SER A 75 18.32 -14.67 26.03
C SER A 75 17.26 -14.69 24.92
N THR A 76 16.01 -15.00 25.27
CA THR A 76 14.86 -14.61 24.44
C THR A 76 14.75 -13.09 24.52
N ASN A 77 15.50 -12.38 23.66
CA ASN A 77 15.41 -10.93 23.52
C ASN A 77 14.04 -10.57 22.92
N THR A 78 13.03 -10.49 23.77
CA THR A 78 11.75 -9.87 23.45
C THR A 78 12.02 -8.40 23.18
N SER A 79 12.14 -8.03 21.90
CA SER A 79 12.33 -6.63 21.55
C SER A 79 11.17 -5.81 22.12
N THR A 80 11.48 -4.67 22.72
CA THR A 80 10.48 -3.77 23.31
C THR A 80 9.99 -2.74 22.30
N THR A 81 10.70 -2.57 21.19
CA THR A 81 10.46 -1.59 20.11
C THR A 81 10.75 -2.19 18.73
N PRO A 82 10.19 -1.65 17.63
CA PRO A 82 10.64 -1.91 16.26
C PRO A 82 12.16 -1.70 16.07
N CYS A 83 12.79 -2.53 15.22
CA CYS A 83 14.21 -2.44 14.89
C CYS A 83 14.39 -1.87 13.48
N LEU A 84 14.75 -0.58 13.39
CA LEU A 84 14.80 0.19 12.15
C LEU A 84 16.19 0.77 11.90
N GLU A 85 16.89 0.31 10.87
CA GLU A 85 18.09 0.98 10.36
C GLU A 85 17.72 1.91 9.20
N LYS A 86 17.79 3.22 9.44
CA LYS A 86 17.36 4.25 8.47
C LYS A 86 18.58 4.87 7.78
N ASN A 87 18.71 4.66 6.47
CA ASN A 87 19.74 5.28 5.62
C ASN A 87 19.07 6.25 4.62
N SER A 88 19.01 7.53 4.98
CA SER A 88 18.44 8.60 4.16
C SER A 88 19.53 9.47 3.54
N PHE A 89 19.38 9.81 2.25
CA PHE A 89 20.40 10.54 1.49
C PHE A 89 19.81 11.38 0.36
N THR A 90 20.50 12.47 0.02
CA THR A 90 20.26 13.24 -1.20
C THR A 90 20.91 12.56 -2.39
N ILE A 91 20.29 12.67 -3.55
CA ILE A 91 20.82 12.27 -4.85
C ILE A 91 21.08 13.57 -5.62
N SER A 92 22.36 13.84 -5.93
CA SER A 92 22.84 15.09 -6.53
C SER A 92 23.43 14.90 -7.94
N SER A 93 23.28 13.72 -8.52
CA SER A 93 23.67 13.41 -9.90
C SER A 93 22.88 12.21 -10.41
N GLY A 94 22.65 12.17 -11.71
CA GLY A 94 21.99 11.05 -12.39
C GLY A 94 22.38 11.01 -13.86
N THR A 95 22.41 9.81 -14.43
CA THR A 95 22.75 9.57 -15.83
C THR A 95 21.50 9.69 -16.68
N ALA A 96 21.60 10.44 -17.79
CA ALA A 96 20.48 10.67 -18.69
C ALA A 96 20.21 9.46 -19.59
N TRP A 97 18.92 9.17 -19.80
CA TRP A 97 18.38 8.27 -20.81
C TRP A 97 17.04 8.82 -21.32
N THR A 98 16.29 8.04 -22.10
CA THR A 98 15.03 8.46 -22.72
C THR A 98 13.85 7.58 -22.29
N PHE A 99 12.84 8.20 -21.68
CA PHE A 99 11.55 7.58 -21.38
C PHE A 99 10.49 8.21 -22.28
N SER A 100 9.81 7.40 -23.09
CA SER A 100 8.80 7.88 -24.07
C SER A 100 9.28 9.03 -24.97
N GLY A 101 10.57 9.06 -25.31
CA GLY A 101 11.21 10.11 -26.12
C GLY A 101 11.61 11.39 -25.37
N LEU A 102 11.29 11.50 -24.08
CA LEU A 102 11.67 12.62 -23.21
C LEU A 102 12.90 12.27 -22.35
N PRO A 103 13.70 13.28 -21.92
CA PRO A 103 14.81 13.05 -20.99
C PRO A 103 14.33 12.42 -19.69
N TYR A 104 15.12 11.50 -19.15
CA TYR A 104 14.84 10.83 -17.89
C TYR A 104 16.18 10.44 -17.25
N PHE A 105 16.25 10.32 -15.92
CA PHE A 105 17.53 10.22 -15.21
C PHE A 105 17.51 9.08 -14.19
N TYR A 106 18.56 8.28 -14.12
CA TYR A 106 18.74 7.28 -13.06
C TYR A 106 19.92 7.63 -12.16
N SER A 107 19.80 7.37 -10.84
CA SER A 107 20.89 7.54 -9.90
C SER A 107 21.98 6.49 -10.08
N ASN A 108 23.14 6.68 -9.46
CA ASN A 108 24.04 5.55 -9.21
C ASN A 108 23.31 4.50 -8.35
N ALA A 109 23.48 3.22 -8.69
CA ALA A 109 22.91 2.12 -7.92
C ALA A 109 23.56 2.04 -6.53
N ARG A 110 22.74 1.78 -5.50
CA ARG A 110 23.16 1.56 -4.12
C ARG A 110 22.86 0.13 -3.72
N THR A 111 23.83 -0.50 -3.07
CA THR A 111 23.67 -1.88 -2.58
C THR A 111 22.85 -1.92 -1.29
N TYR A 112 22.10 -3.01 -1.13
CA TYR A 112 21.47 -3.39 0.13
C TYR A 112 21.60 -4.91 0.31
N THR A 113 21.78 -5.37 1.55
CA THR A 113 21.96 -6.78 1.86
C THR A 113 20.78 -7.29 2.67
N LEU A 114 20.15 -8.36 2.19
CA LEU A 114 19.13 -9.10 2.92
C LEU A 114 19.74 -10.36 3.54
N SER A 115 19.37 -10.68 4.77
CA SER A 115 19.89 -11.84 5.51
C SER A 115 18.97 -12.17 6.69
N PRO A 116 19.19 -13.29 7.42
CA PRO A 116 18.42 -13.59 8.62
C PRO A 116 18.45 -12.50 9.70
N SER A 117 19.47 -11.63 9.74
CA SER A 117 19.55 -10.47 10.65
C SER A 117 19.12 -9.15 10.00
N ARG A 118 18.84 -9.16 8.69
CA ARG A 118 18.39 -8.03 7.87
C ARG A 118 17.26 -8.49 6.93
N PRO A 119 16.10 -8.93 7.44
CA PRO A 119 15.19 -9.76 6.65
C PRO A 119 14.42 -9.02 5.55
N SER A 120 14.32 -7.70 5.64
CA SER A 120 13.61 -6.89 4.65
C SER A 120 14.17 -5.47 4.60
N SER A 121 13.91 -4.80 3.48
CA SER A 121 14.16 -3.37 3.30
C SER A 121 12.92 -2.69 2.71
N ILE A 122 12.61 -1.51 3.23
CA ILE A 122 11.59 -0.59 2.70
C ILE A 122 12.32 0.55 2.02
N PHE A 123 11.86 0.93 0.82
CA PHE A 123 12.45 1.98 0.01
C PHE A 123 11.46 3.12 -0.10
N TYR A 124 11.95 4.35 0.08
CA TYR A 124 11.22 5.57 -0.20
C TYR A 124 12.08 6.47 -1.07
N VAL A 125 11.47 7.10 -2.07
CA VAL A 125 12.13 8.06 -2.95
C VAL A 125 11.20 9.23 -3.21
N LYS A 126 11.79 10.42 -3.35
CA LYS A 126 11.10 11.68 -3.61
C LYS A 126 11.92 12.57 -4.55
N GLN A 127 11.28 13.14 -5.56
CA GLN A 127 11.80 14.30 -6.29
C GLN A 127 10.65 15.27 -6.58
N ASP A 128 10.84 16.54 -6.21
CA ASP A 128 9.87 17.60 -6.51
C ASP A 128 10.15 18.14 -7.92
N HIS A 129 9.12 18.37 -8.73
CA HIS A 129 9.27 18.95 -10.07
C HIS A 129 7.95 19.57 -10.55
N THR A 130 7.94 20.11 -11.77
CA THR A 130 6.79 20.88 -12.31
C THR A 130 5.93 20.13 -13.32
N PHE A 131 6.31 18.91 -13.72
CA PHE A 131 5.54 18.06 -14.64
C PHE A 131 4.28 17.50 -13.97
N THR A 132 3.21 18.30 -13.96
CA THR A 132 1.94 18.02 -13.27
C THR A 132 0.82 17.53 -14.19
N ASN A 133 1.04 17.48 -15.51
CA ASN A 133 0.04 17.03 -16.47
C ASN A 133 0.34 15.61 -16.98
N PRO A 134 -0.20 14.54 -16.36
CA PRO A 134 0.05 13.16 -16.80
C PRO A 134 -0.50 12.87 -18.21
N ASN A 135 -1.39 13.69 -18.77
CA ASN A 135 -1.89 13.53 -20.13
C ASN A 135 -0.93 14.09 -21.21
N ALA A 136 0.05 14.91 -20.82
CA ALA A 136 1.05 15.50 -21.73
C ALA A 136 2.48 15.04 -21.41
N ASP A 137 2.78 14.75 -20.15
CA ASP A 137 4.11 14.40 -19.65
C ASP A 137 4.02 13.55 -18.36
N TYR A 138 3.60 12.28 -18.50
CA TYR A 138 3.68 11.32 -17.40
C TYR A 138 5.06 10.66 -17.37
N ARG A 139 5.93 11.19 -16.51
CA ARG A 139 7.21 10.60 -16.13
C ARG A 139 7.27 10.51 -14.60
N PRO A 140 6.94 9.34 -14.02
CA PRO A 140 6.87 9.18 -12.57
C PRO A 140 8.25 9.17 -11.92
N VAL A 141 8.30 9.01 -10.59
CA VAL A 141 9.51 8.59 -9.86
C VAL A 141 9.38 7.10 -9.53
N PHE A 142 10.43 6.30 -9.72
CA PHE A 142 10.40 4.87 -9.35
C PHE A 142 11.79 4.29 -9.03
N PRO A 143 11.88 3.28 -8.13
CA PRO A 143 13.09 2.47 -7.96
C PRO A 143 13.21 1.42 -9.07
N SER A 144 14.43 1.20 -9.58
CA SER A 144 14.78 0.00 -10.35
C SER A 144 15.70 -0.88 -9.51
N PHE A 145 15.38 -2.16 -9.41
CA PHE A 145 16.12 -3.11 -8.57
C PHE A 145 16.98 -4.05 -9.38
N TYR A 146 18.02 -4.57 -8.75
CA TYR A 146 18.98 -5.51 -9.32
C TYR A 146 19.18 -6.68 -8.36
N ASP A 147 19.12 -7.91 -8.89
CA ASP A 147 19.45 -9.11 -8.13
C ASP A 147 20.98 -9.23 -7.91
N SER A 148 21.39 -10.26 -7.16
CA SER A 148 22.81 -10.55 -6.90
C SER A 148 23.65 -10.89 -8.14
N ASN A 149 23.03 -11.08 -9.32
CA ASN A 149 23.71 -11.30 -10.59
C ASN A 149 23.70 -10.04 -11.48
N GLY A 150 23.11 -8.93 -11.01
CA GLY A 150 22.95 -7.69 -11.78
C GLY A 150 21.76 -7.69 -12.74
N ASN A 151 20.86 -8.67 -12.70
CA ASN A 151 19.65 -8.65 -13.53
C ASN A 151 18.65 -7.65 -12.95
N ASN A 152 18.19 -6.70 -13.77
CA ASN A 152 17.21 -5.73 -13.32
C ASN A 152 15.80 -6.33 -13.17
N TYR A 153 14.99 -5.71 -12.32
CA TYR A 153 13.54 -5.94 -12.16
C TYR A 153 12.85 -4.69 -11.57
N GLN A 154 11.53 -4.65 -11.66
CA GLN A 154 10.68 -3.55 -11.17
C GLN A 154 9.50 -4.14 -10.37
N GLY A 155 9.09 -3.45 -9.31
CA GLY A 155 7.86 -3.76 -8.57
C GLY A 155 6.59 -3.29 -9.28
N ARG A 156 5.43 -3.56 -8.66
CA ARG A 156 4.08 -3.14 -9.11
C ARG A 156 3.55 -1.94 -8.32
N GLU A 157 4.36 -1.38 -7.42
CA GLU A 157 3.95 -0.25 -6.59
C GLU A 157 3.54 0.94 -7.45
N ILE A 158 2.60 1.74 -6.95
CA ILE A 158 2.04 2.83 -7.73
C ILE A 158 3.15 3.82 -8.08
N TRP A 159 3.39 3.98 -9.38
CA TRP A 159 4.32 4.95 -9.94
C TRP A 159 3.72 6.35 -9.81
N ASN A 160 3.91 6.91 -8.63
CA ASN A 160 3.54 8.27 -8.29
C ASN A 160 4.44 9.27 -9.03
N VAL A 161 3.96 10.50 -9.19
CA VAL A 161 4.65 11.54 -9.97
C VAL A 161 5.86 12.07 -9.20
N PHE A 162 5.71 12.39 -7.90
CA PHE A 162 6.78 13.00 -7.09
C PHE A 162 7.50 12.03 -6.17
N THR A 163 6.90 10.87 -5.92
CA THR A 163 7.34 9.93 -4.88
C THR A 163 7.26 8.49 -5.37
N ALA A 164 7.90 7.57 -4.64
CA ALA A 164 7.51 6.16 -4.68
C ALA A 164 7.87 5.47 -3.35
N THR A 165 7.11 4.44 -3.03
CA THR A 165 7.40 3.47 -1.96
C THR A 165 7.56 2.09 -2.57
N SER A 166 8.39 1.25 -1.94
CA SER A 166 8.68 -0.09 -2.42
C SER A 166 9.26 -0.97 -1.30
N MET A 167 9.33 -2.28 -1.50
CA MET A 167 9.90 -3.21 -0.51
C MET A 167 10.73 -4.31 -1.14
N SER A 168 11.53 -5.00 -0.34
CA SER A 168 12.20 -6.22 -0.74
C SER A 168 12.43 -7.12 0.48
N PRO A 169 11.98 -8.39 0.48
CA PRO A 169 11.19 -9.07 -0.56
C PRO A 169 9.67 -8.79 -0.41
N TYR A 170 8.88 -9.10 -1.45
CA TYR A 170 7.41 -8.93 -1.50
C TYR A 170 6.58 -10.09 -0.95
N GLY A 171 7.25 -11.16 -0.56
CA GLY A 171 6.67 -12.48 -0.29
C GLY A 171 7.81 -13.46 -0.04
N TYR A 172 7.49 -14.65 0.45
CA TYR A 172 8.51 -15.69 0.57
C TYR A 172 9.00 -16.11 -0.82
N ASN A 173 8.08 -16.20 -1.78
CA ASN A 173 8.40 -16.48 -3.18
C ASN A 173 8.03 -15.32 -4.12
N GLY A 174 8.85 -14.27 -4.14
CA GLY A 174 8.67 -13.12 -5.03
C GLY A 174 8.71 -13.41 -6.55
N TYR A 175 8.97 -14.67 -6.97
CA TYR A 175 9.11 -15.02 -8.39
C TYR A 175 7.85 -14.71 -9.22
N TYR A 176 6.65 -14.90 -8.66
CA TYR A 176 5.39 -14.66 -9.38
C TYR A 176 5.09 -13.18 -9.66
N TYR A 177 5.84 -12.27 -9.02
CA TYR A 177 5.59 -10.82 -9.01
C TYR A 177 6.74 -9.97 -9.57
N VAL A 178 7.99 -10.39 -9.37
CA VAL A 178 9.17 -9.72 -9.96
C VAL A 178 9.98 -10.62 -10.90
N ASN A 179 9.56 -11.87 -11.13
CA ASN A 179 10.31 -12.88 -11.92
C ASN A 179 11.76 -13.08 -11.38
N ARG A 180 11.94 -12.90 -10.07
CA ARG A 180 13.23 -13.02 -9.36
C ARG A 180 13.00 -13.66 -8.00
N PHE A 181 13.98 -14.43 -7.54
CA PHE A 181 14.01 -14.95 -6.18
C PHE A 181 14.94 -14.09 -5.34
N ILE A 182 14.37 -13.36 -4.39
CA ILE A 182 15.10 -12.47 -3.48
C ILE A 182 15.10 -13.11 -2.09
N ASN A 183 16.29 -13.47 -1.62
CA ASN A 183 16.48 -14.37 -0.50
C ASN A 183 16.98 -13.63 0.75
N ASN A 184 16.23 -13.74 1.85
CA ASN A 184 16.56 -13.19 3.16
C ASN A 184 16.90 -14.28 4.22
N THR A 185 17.00 -15.56 3.82
CA THR A 185 17.25 -16.70 4.72
C THR A 185 18.70 -17.23 4.65
N LEU A 186 19.48 -16.82 3.64
CA LEU A 186 20.92 -17.15 3.50
C LEU A 186 21.76 -16.51 4.61
N SER A 187 22.53 -17.31 5.33
CA SER A 187 23.43 -16.83 6.39
C SER A 187 24.59 -15.96 5.88
N SER A 188 24.98 -16.11 4.61
CA SER A 188 25.92 -15.20 3.92
C SER A 188 25.30 -13.83 3.60
N GLY A 189 23.98 -13.72 3.67
CA GLY A 189 23.18 -12.69 3.02
C GLY A 189 23.14 -12.83 1.48
N GLN A 190 22.21 -12.10 0.87
CA GLN A 190 22.18 -11.78 -0.55
C GLN A 190 22.40 -10.27 -0.70
N VAL A 191 23.44 -9.88 -1.43
CA VAL A 191 23.65 -8.48 -1.86
C VAL A 191 22.80 -8.23 -3.09
N ASN A 192 21.97 -7.21 -3.03
CA ASN A 192 21.15 -6.71 -4.13
C ASN A 192 21.48 -5.22 -4.34
N ALA A 193 20.95 -4.58 -5.38
CA ALA A 193 21.07 -3.14 -5.55
C ALA A 193 19.75 -2.47 -5.98
N VAL A 194 19.68 -1.16 -5.78
CA VAL A 194 18.59 -0.30 -6.21
C VAL A 194 19.16 1.00 -6.79
N ASP A 195 18.65 1.45 -7.93
CA ASP A 195 18.74 2.85 -8.34
C ASP A 195 17.37 3.51 -8.33
N PHE A 196 17.36 4.82 -8.47
CA PHE A 196 16.16 5.64 -8.44
C PHE A 196 16.07 6.47 -9.72
N ASN A 197 14.87 6.50 -10.30
CA ASN A 197 14.59 7.05 -11.61
C ASN A 197 13.72 8.31 -11.50
N PHE A 198 14.02 9.31 -12.33
CA PHE A 198 13.61 10.70 -12.13
C PHE A 198 13.29 11.45 -13.43
N PRO A 199 12.21 12.25 -13.46
CA PRO A 199 11.87 13.11 -14.61
C PRO A 199 12.74 14.36 -14.75
N THR A 200 13.42 14.80 -13.69
CA THR A 200 14.39 15.90 -13.77
C THR A 200 15.77 15.45 -13.31
N ASN A 201 16.82 16.12 -13.80
CA ASN A 201 18.18 15.80 -13.38
C ASN A 201 18.30 16.06 -11.86
N PRO A 202 18.60 15.03 -11.05
CA PRO A 202 18.65 15.20 -9.59
C PRO A 202 19.79 16.12 -9.12
N GLY A 203 20.77 16.42 -9.98
CA GLY A 203 21.78 17.46 -9.73
C GLY A 203 21.31 18.89 -9.99
N THR A 204 20.16 19.09 -10.64
CA THR A 204 19.50 20.41 -10.78
C THR A 204 18.33 20.60 -9.83
N ILE A 205 17.58 19.53 -9.56
CA ILE A 205 16.48 19.54 -8.59
C ILE A 205 16.67 18.35 -7.66
N ASN A 206 17.08 18.65 -6.43
CA ASN A 206 17.48 17.66 -5.44
C ASN A 206 16.42 16.55 -5.29
N ALA A 207 16.81 15.33 -5.63
CA ALA A 207 16.06 14.14 -5.24
C ALA A 207 16.56 13.64 -3.88
N SER A 208 15.71 12.93 -3.15
CA SER A 208 16.08 12.23 -1.92
C SER A 208 15.54 10.81 -1.93
N ALA A 209 16.25 9.91 -1.27
CA ALA A 209 15.78 8.55 -1.04
C ALA A 209 16.18 8.05 0.35
N SER A 210 15.49 7.03 0.80
CA SER A 210 15.71 6.36 2.08
C SER A 210 15.58 4.86 1.91
N ILE A 211 16.51 4.12 2.51
CA ILE A 211 16.45 2.67 2.66
C ILE A 211 16.30 2.39 4.15
N ILE A 212 15.19 1.77 4.55
CA ILE A 212 14.88 1.40 5.93
C ILE A 212 15.00 -0.12 6.02
N THR A 213 16.10 -0.61 6.60
CA THR A 213 16.31 -2.05 6.78
C THR A 213 15.68 -2.50 8.11
N ASN A 214 14.94 -3.61 8.10
CA ASN A 214 14.55 -4.31 9.31
C ASN A 214 15.82 -4.91 9.94
N CYS A 215 16.13 -4.61 11.20
CA CYS A 215 17.27 -5.20 11.92
C CYS A 215 16.87 -6.30 12.93
N ARG A 216 15.60 -6.74 12.92
CA ARG A 216 15.14 -7.91 13.68
C ARG A 216 15.66 -9.19 13.04
N THR A 217 16.22 -10.08 13.84
CA THR A 217 16.55 -11.44 13.36
C THR A 217 15.28 -12.27 13.11
N LEU A 218 15.26 -13.02 12.00
CA LEU A 218 14.22 -13.99 11.68
C LEU A 218 14.07 -15.04 12.79
N ASP A 219 12.83 -15.39 13.11
CA ASP A 219 12.56 -16.57 13.92
C ASP A 219 12.90 -17.84 13.12
N PRO A 220 13.24 -18.97 13.77
CA PRO A 220 13.58 -20.21 13.07
C PRO A 220 12.49 -20.66 12.08
N ASP A 221 11.21 -20.51 12.43
CA ASP A 221 10.08 -20.90 11.59
C ASP A 221 9.74 -19.88 10.50
N GLU A 222 10.13 -18.61 10.66
CA GLU A 222 10.11 -17.59 9.59
C GLU A 222 11.20 -17.85 8.56
N ARG A 223 12.38 -18.30 9.01
CA ARG A 223 13.51 -18.66 8.15
C ARG A 223 13.30 -19.99 7.43
N SER A 224 12.62 -20.95 8.04
CA SER A 224 12.28 -22.25 7.45
C SER A 224 10.88 -22.29 6.83
N PHE A 225 10.19 -21.15 6.72
CA PHE A 225 8.91 -21.09 6.03
C PHE A 225 9.08 -21.48 4.55
N SER A 226 8.01 -21.99 3.94
CA SER A 226 7.92 -22.19 2.50
C SER A 226 6.46 -22.13 2.07
N ALA A 227 6.17 -21.29 1.08
CA ALA A 227 4.84 -21.14 0.52
C ALA A 227 4.58 -22.17 -0.60
N ALA A 228 3.34 -22.66 -0.72
CA ALA A 228 2.95 -23.65 -1.73
C ALA A 228 1.63 -23.28 -2.44
N SER A 229 1.57 -23.54 -3.75
CA SER A 229 0.34 -23.41 -4.55
C SER A 229 -0.81 -24.23 -3.98
N GLY A 230 -2.00 -23.65 -3.95
CA GLY A 230 -3.19 -24.31 -3.43
C GLY A 230 -4.07 -24.99 -4.48
N THR A 231 -5.02 -25.77 -3.97
CA THR A 231 -6.11 -26.39 -4.75
C THR A 231 -7.50 -26.01 -4.24
N SER A 232 -7.60 -25.36 -3.07
CA SER A 232 -8.85 -25.02 -2.38
C SER A 232 -8.83 -23.63 -1.74
N SER A 233 -10.00 -23.15 -1.34
CA SER A 233 -10.20 -21.86 -0.67
C SER A 233 -9.61 -21.74 0.73
N SER A 234 -9.12 -22.84 1.32
CA SER A 234 -8.47 -22.85 2.64
C SER A 234 -6.94 -22.93 2.59
N ASN A 235 -6.34 -22.79 1.40
CA ASN A 235 -4.89 -22.87 1.25
C ASN A 235 -4.15 -21.79 2.07
N GLY A 236 -3.00 -22.15 2.65
CA GLY A 236 -2.20 -21.28 3.52
C GLY A 236 -2.83 -20.94 4.89
N LEU A 237 -4.14 -21.11 5.09
CA LEU A 237 -4.83 -20.71 6.33
C LEU A 237 -4.45 -21.57 7.56
N SER A 238 -3.93 -22.79 7.34
CA SER A 238 -3.53 -23.71 8.41
C SER A 238 -2.18 -23.38 9.05
N LYS A 239 -1.45 -22.36 8.56
CA LYS A 239 -0.16 -21.97 9.14
C LYS A 239 -0.34 -21.52 10.59
N VAL A 240 0.52 -22.06 11.45
CA VAL A 240 0.73 -21.60 12.83
C VAL A 240 2.16 -21.07 12.93
N TRP A 241 2.31 -19.79 13.29
CA TRP A 241 3.60 -19.23 13.70
C TRP A 241 3.96 -19.65 15.12
N SER A 242 5.26 -19.82 15.41
CA SER A 242 5.72 -20.17 16.75
C SER A 242 5.60 -19.00 17.71
N ASN A 243 6.18 -17.84 17.38
CA ASN A 243 6.21 -16.67 18.26
C ASN A 243 5.14 -15.63 17.90
N ARG A 244 4.62 -14.96 18.93
CA ARG A 244 3.84 -13.73 18.77
C ARG A 244 4.78 -12.57 18.46
N LYS A 245 4.36 -11.69 17.54
CA LYS A 245 5.00 -10.40 17.27
C LYS A 245 4.12 -9.27 17.78
N LYS A 246 4.67 -8.08 17.95
CA LYS A 246 3.93 -6.87 18.32
C LYS A 246 3.85 -5.89 17.16
N LEU A 247 2.74 -5.16 17.07
CA LEU A 247 2.58 -3.99 16.21
C LEU A 247 2.00 -2.84 17.03
N ASN A 248 2.69 -1.70 17.05
CA ASN A 248 2.17 -0.48 17.63
C ASN A 248 1.38 0.30 16.57
N VAL A 249 0.23 0.85 16.96
CA VAL A 249 -0.63 1.68 16.12
C VAL A 249 -0.95 2.97 16.85
N ASN A 250 -0.71 4.10 16.19
CA ASN A 250 -1.04 5.42 16.67
C ASN A 250 -2.32 5.91 15.97
N LEU A 251 -3.41 5.97 16.73
CA LEU A 251 -4.70 6.49 16.27
C LEU A 251 -4.68 8.03 16.35
N ILE A 252 -4.92 8.70 15.23
CA ILE A 252 -4.89 10.16 15.10
C ILE A 252 -6.31 10.62 14.73
N PHE A 253 -7.08 11.04 15.74
CA PHE A 253 -8.45 11.51 15.55
C PHE A 253 -8.47 12.96 15.10
N ILE A 254 -9.02 13.23 13.91
CA ILE A 254 -9.07 14.59 13.37
C ILE A 254 -10.29 15.35 13.94
N LYS A 255 -10.10 16.64 14.25
CA LYS A 255 -11.15 17.54 14.71
C LYS A 255 -10.99 18.95 14.12
N ASP A 256 -12.07 19.73 14.20
CA ASP A 256 -12.14 21.16 13.95
C ASP A 256 -12.70 21.82 15.22
N GLY A 257 -11.80 22.25 16.11
CA GLY A 257 -12.14 22.80 17.42
C GLY A 257 -12.91 21.78 18.29
N ASN A 258 -14.23 21.92 18.33
CA ASN A 258 -15.15 21.01 19.04
C ASN A 258 -15.74 19.92 18.15
N THR A 259 -15.78 20.11 16.83
CA THR A 259 -16.34 19.18 15.85
C THR A 259 -15.35 18.06 15.58
N ARG A 260 -15.72 16.79 15.83
CA ARG A 260 -14.79 15.65 15.72
C ARG A 260 -15.13 14.72 14.57
N ALA A 261 -14.13 14.06 14.01
CA ALA A 261 -14.32 12.94 13.08
C ALA A 261 -15.15 11.81 13.72
N TYR A 262 -14.92 11.55 15.02
CA TYR A 262 -15.68 10.59 15.80
C TYR A 262 -16.00 11.14 17.20
N PRO A 263 -17.23 10.97 17.75
CA PRO A 263 -17.66 11.67 18.97
C PRO A 263 -16.91 11.28 20.26
N ASN A 264 -16.41 10.04 20.32
CA ASN A 264 -15.58 9.56 21.43
C ASN A 264 -14.19 9.20 20.88
N PRO A 265 -13.28 10.18 20.73
CA PRO A 265 -11.99 10.05 20.05
C PRO A 265 -10.94 9.34 20.92
N THR A 266 -11.29 8.16 21.41
CA THR A 266 -10.49 7.36 22.34
C THR A 266 -10.52 5.90 21.91
N GLN A 267 -9.59 5.10 22.44
CA GLN A 267 -9.60 3.65 22.23
C GLN A 267 -10.92 3.01 22.70
N ALA A 268 -11.44 3.44 23.85
CA ALA A 268 -12.71 2.96 24.40
C ALA A 268 -13.91 3.30 23.49
N GLY A 269 -13.86 4.43 22.76
CA GLY A 269 -14.91 4.83 21.82
C GLY A 269 -15.00 3.96 20.57
N LEU A 270 -13.90 3.32 20.19
CA LEU A 270 -13.79 2.41 19.03
C LEU A 270 -13.49 0.96 19.45
N GLN A 271 -13.75 0.59 20.71
CA GLN A 271 -13.32 -0.67 21.30
C GLN A 271 -13.71 -1.89 20.43
N THR A 272 -14.92 -1.92 19.87
CA THR A 272 -15.38 -3.00 19.00
C THR A 272 -14.56 -3.10 17.71
N ALA A 273 -14.24 -1.97 17.06
CA ALA A 273 -13.39 -1.93 15.86
C ALA A 273 -11.95 -2.37 16.16
N LEU A 274 -11.41 -1.91 17.29
CA LEU A 274 -10.04 -2.22 17.70
C LEU A 274 -9.88 -3.69 18.12
N ASP A 275 -10.87 -4.28 18.79
CA ASP A 275 -10.88 -5.70 19.14
C ASP A 275 -11.13 -6.60 17.92
N ARG A 276 -11.95 -6.15 16.96
CA ARG A 276 -12.09 -6.80 15.66
C ARG A 276 -10.75 -6.86 14.92
N TRP A 277 -10.04 -5.74 14.79
CA TRP A 277 -8.71 -5.70 14.16
C TRP A 277 -7.68 -6.58 14.89
N LYS A 278 -7.60 -6.50 16.23
CA LYS A 278 -6.78 -7.42 17.04
C LYS A 278 -7.10 -8.89 16.74
N SER A 279 -8.39 -9.26 16.67
CA SER A 279 -8.79 -10.65 16.42
C SER A 279 -8.22 -11.17 15.09
N ILE A 280 -8.28 -10.36 14.03
CA ILE A 280 -7.77 -10.69 12.69
C ILE A 280 -6.26 -10.92 12.72
N TYR A 281 -5.48 -10.00 13.30
CA TYR A 281 -4.01 -10.10 13.31
C TYR A 281 -3.48 -11.16 14.30
N SER A 282 -4.24 -11.46 15.36
CA SER A 282 -3.87 -12.47 16.36
C SER A 282 -4.05 -13.92 15.90
N GLN A 283 -4.71 -14.15 14.75
CA GLN A 283 -4.88 -15.48 14.14
C GLN A 283 -3.54 -16.20 13.98
N ASN A 284 -3.56 -17.54 14.10
CA ASN A 284 -2.34 -18.37 14.02
C ASN A 284 -1.48 -18.13 12.77
N SER A 285 -2.11 -17.77 11.65
CA SER A 285 -1.48 -17.51 10.35
C SER A 285 -0.75 -16.18 10.25
N ALA A 286 -0.95 -15.23 11.17
CA ALA A 286 -0.18 -13.98 11.27
C ALA A 286 0.48 -13.81 12.65
N LYS A 287 -0.28 -14.04 13.72
CA LYS A 287 0.16 -14.10 15.13
C LYS A 287 0.86 -12.81 15.58
N ILE A 288 0.21 -11.69 15.30
CA ILE A 288 0.62 -10.33 15.66
C ILE A 288 -0.37 -9.78 16.69
N ASP A 289 0.13 -9.36 17.85
CA ASP A 289 -0.65 -8.70 18.89
C ASP A 289 -0.54 -7.16 18.70
N ILE A 290 -1.67 -6.45 18.62
CA ILE A 290 -1.70 -5.02 18.35
C ILE A 290 -1.82 -4.20 19.64
N GLN A 291 -1.01 -3.14 19.76
CA GLN A 291 -1.07 -2.15 20.83
C GLN A 291 -1.45 -0.78 20.25
N PHE A 292 -2.38 -0.08 20.91
CA PHE A 292 -2.90 1.20 20.45
C PHE A 292 -2.44 2.36 21.34
N THR A 293 -2.07 3.48 20.72
CA THR A 293 -2.06 4.82 21.33
C THR A 293 -3.10 5.69 20.62
N SER A 294 -3.50 6.80 21.23
CA SER A 294 -4.47 7.73 20.64
C SER A 294 -4.09 9.19 20.88
N THR A 295 -4.19 10.00 19.84
CA THR A 295 -3.95 11.46 19.85
C THR A 295 -5.08 12.17 19.09
N GLU A 296 -5.30 13.46 19.37
CA GLU A 296 -6.15 14.32 18.55
C GLU A 296 -5.29 15.24 17.67
N LEU A 297 -5.75 15.49 16.45
CA LEU A 297 -5.21 16.50 15.52
C LEU A 297 -6.29 17.55 15.28
N ASP A 298 -6.04 18.80 15.66
CA ASP A 298 -6.92 19.93 15.35
C ASP A 298 -6.56 20.50 13.97
N SER A 299 -7.39 20.22 12.97
CA SER A 299 -7.26 20.70 11.61
C SER A 299 -8.59 20.61 10.87
N SER A 300 -9.23 21.77 10.65
CA SER A 300 -10.45 21.89 9.84
C SER A 300 -10.24 21.45 8.39
N GLU A 301 -9.04 21.64 7.84
CA GLU A 301 -8.67 21.23 6.48
C GLU A 301 -8.79 19.72 6.25
N PHE A 302 -8.59 18.90 7.29
CA PHE A 302 -8.52 17.45 7.17
C PHE A 302 -9.67 16.71 7.88
N LEU A 303 -10.65 17.43 8.44
CA LEU A 303 -11.84 16.80 9.03
C LEU A 303 -12.64 16.01 7.98
N SER A 304 -12.73 16.55 6.76
CA SER A 304 -13.20 15.86 5.55
C SER A 304 -12.22 16.12 4.42
N LEU A 305 -11.76 15.06 3.74
CA LEU A 305 -10.69 15.17 2.75
C LEU A 305 -11.23 15.58 1.38
N ALA A 306 -10.62 16.61 0.80
CA ALA A 306 -10.95 17.12 -0.54
C ALA A 306 -10.23 16.34 -1.65
N SER A 307 -9.10 15.68 -1.35
CA SER A 307 -8.47 14.75 -2.28
C SER A 307 -7.84 13.52 -1.60
N LEU A 308 -7.96 12.39 -2.30
CA LEU A 308 -7.47 11.07 -1.95
C LEU A 308 -6.06 10.80 -2.51
N SER A 309 -5.46 11.76 -3.22
CA SER A 309 -4.10 11.65 -3.73
C SER A 309 -3.07 11.63 -2.58
N THR A 310 -2.32 10.53 -2.49
CA THR A 310 -1.16 10.38 -1.58
C THR A 310 0.13 10.95 -2.17
N ASP A 311 0.11 11.47 -3.41
CA ASP A 311 1.28 12.07 -4.07
C ASP A 311 1.17 13.60 -4.20
N SER A 312 -0.05 14.14 -4.28
CA SER A 312 -0.31 15.57 -4.40
C SER A 312 -0.22 16.27 -3.03
N TYR A 313 0.97 16.32 -2.42
CA TYR A 313 1.16 16.79 -1.04
C TYR A 313 1.18 18.33 -0.85
N ASN A 314 1.07 19.09 -1.93
CA ASN A 314 0.91 20.55 -1.90
C ASN A 314 -0.57 21.00 -2.05
N THR A 315 -1.48 20.07 -2.32
CA THR A 315 -2.89 20.35 -2.59
C THR A 315 -3.68 20.44 -1.28
N THR A 316 -4.49 21.48 -1.12
CA THR A 316 -5.34 21.65 0.07
C THR A 316 -6.30 20.49 0.25
N GLY A 317 -6.39 19.95 1.46
CA GLY A 317 -7.27 18.84 1.80
C GLY A 317 -6.89 17.51 1.18
N SER A 318 -5.65 17.33 0.71
CA SER A 318 -5.17 16.05 0.16
C SER A 318 -4.56 15.13 1.23
N LEU A 319 -4.61 13.81 1.01
CA LEU A 319 -3.93 12.83 1.87
C LEU A 319 -2.41 13.04 1.91
N GLY A 320 -1.77 13.32 0.77
CA GLY A 320 -0.35 13.62 0.74
C GLY A 320 0.00 14.83 1.61
N LYS A 321 -0.86 15.86 1.67
CA LYS A 321 -0.65 17.05 2.50
C LYS A 321 -0.93 16.75 3.97
N LEU A 322 -1.98 15.99 4.28
CA LEU A 322 -2.26 15.52 5.64
C LEU A 322 -1.05 14.77 6.22
N PHE A 323 -0.54 13.74 5.53
CA PHE A 323 0.56 12.93 6.03
C PHE A 323 1.89 13.68 6.08
N SER A 324 2.15 14.60 5.14
CA SER A 324 3.40 15.37 5.14
C SER A 324 3.43 16.51 6.16
N SER A 325 2.33 17.26 6.34
CA SER A 325 2.28 18.45 7.20
C SER A 325 2.04 18.16 8.68
N THR A 326 1.62 16.95 9.06
CA THR A 326 1.23 16.60 10.45
C THR A 326 2.19 15.62 11.14
N SER A 327 3.46 15.66 10.75
CA SER A 327 4.53 14.82 11.30
C SER A 327 4.75 14.93 12.82
N SER A 328 4.23 15.98 13.45
CA SER A 328 4.23 16.22 14.90
C SER A 328 3.37 15.23 15.69
N VAL A 329 2.23 14.79 15.15
CA VAL A 329 1.33 13.80 15.79
C VAL A 329 1.63 12.36 15.39
N GLN A 330 2.53 12.16 14.42
CA GLN A 330 2.96 10.83 13.96
C GLN A 330 4.03 10.22 14.87
N SER A 331 4.09 8.89 14.87
CA SER A 331 5.16 8.06 15.44
C SER A 331 5.96 7.39 14.32
N ASP A 332 7.27 7.21 14.51
CA ASP A 332 8.16 6.50 13.58
C ASP A 332 8.36 5.03 13.97
N VAL A 333 7.81 4.62 15.12
CA VAL A 333 7.85 3.26 15.68
C VAL A 333 6.43 2.69 15.88
N ALA A 334 5.45 3.24 15.16
CA ALA A 334 4.08 2.76 15.10
C ALA A 334 3.47 3.05 13.71
N LEU A 335 2.43 2.30 13.37
CA LEU A 335 1.57 2.56 12.21
C LEU A 335 0.69 3.79 12.51
N ASN A 336 0.77 4.84 11.69
CA ASN A 336 -0.04 6.06 11.87
C ASN A 336 -1.38 5.93 11.14
N LEU A 337 -2.46 5.77 11.90
CA LEU A 337 -3.82 5.70 11.38
C LEU A 337 -4.57 7.00 11.69
N TYR A 338 -4.87 7.76 10.65
CA TYR A 338 -5.73 8.94 10.70
C TYR A 338 -7.20 8.53 10.64
N ILE A 339 -8.03 9.20 11.44
CA ILE A 339 -9.47 8.96 11.50
C ILE A 339 -10.15 10.28 11.15
N ALA A 340 -10.67 10.36 9.93
CA ALA A 340 -11.40 11.51 9.39
C ALA A 340 -12.90 11.21 9.34
N ARG A 341 -13.72 12.25 9.16
CA ARG A 341 -15.17 12.09 9.06
C ARG A 341 -15.57 11.45 7.74
N ASP A 342 -15.12 12.02 6.62
CA ASP A 342 -15.54 11.65 5.27
C ASP A 342 -14.53 12.13 4.20
N GLU A 343 -14.79 11.82 2.94
CA GLU A 343 -14.11 12.37 1.77
C GLU A 343 -15.10 12.88 0.71
N THR A 344 -14.68 13.85 -0.11
CA THR A 344 -15.53 14.48 -1.11
C THR A 344 -15.04 14.29 -2.55
N GLU A 345 -14.00 13.48 -2.79
CA GLU A 345 -13.47 13.27 -4.15
C GLU A 345 -14.31 12.24 -4.91
N VAL A 346 -14.74 11.16 -4.23
CA VAL A 346 -15.44 10.02 -4.82
C VAL A 346 -16.80 9.77 -4.15
N GLY A 347 -16.89 9.94 -2.84
CA GLY A 347 -18.13 9.78 -2.07
C GLY A 347 -18.50 8.33 -1.74
N GLY A 348 -17.69 7.70 -0.89
CA GLY A 348 -17.95 6.37 -0.33
C GLY A 348 -16.72 5.47 -0.20
N VAL A 349 -15.53 6.06 -0.18
CA VAL A 349 -14.27 5.36 0.15
C VAL A 349 -14.23 5.06 1.66
N LEU A 350 -13.84 3.84 2.02
CA LEU A 350 -13.81 3.40 3.42
C LEU A 350 -12.47 3.77 4.10
N GLY A 351 -11.37 3.61 3.37
CA GLY A 351 -10.03 3.95 3.82
C GLY A 351 -9.02 3.95 2.67
N ILE A 352 -7.81 4.44 2.96
CA ILE A 352 -6.65 4.45 2.04
C ILE A 352 -5.35 4.34 2.84
N SER A 353 -4.51 3.36 2.52
CA SER A 353 -3.09 3.34 2.88
C SER A 353 -2.28 4.33 2.05
N GLY A 354 -1.34 5.04 2.69
CA GLY A 354 -0.38 5.93 2.03
C GLY A 354 0.47 5.25 0.96
N GLY A 355 0.74 3.95 1.09
CA GLY A 355 1.51 3.17 0.12
C GLY A 355 1.38 1.66 0.31
N ILE A 356 2.04 0.89 -0.56
CA ILE A 356 2.18 -0.57 -0.43
C ILE A 356 3.67 -0.92 -0.65
N PRO A 357 4.51 -0.81 0.39
CA PRO A 357 4.20 -0.46 1.78
C PRO A 357 4.09 1.06 1.97
N GLY A 358 3.64 1.51 3.14
CA GLY A 358 3.85 2.91 3.54
C GLY A 358 5.31 3.19 3.93
N THR A 359 5.67 4.45 4.20
CA THR A 359 7.06 4.81 4.58
C THR A 359 7.35 4.49 6.04
N VAL A 360 7.53 3.21 6.32
CA VAL A 360 7.96 2.69 7.64
C VAL A 360 9.16 3.47 8.16
N GLY A 361 9.08 3.94 9.41
CA GLY A 361 10.17 4.67 10.06
C GLY A 361 10.36 6.12 9.63
N LEU A 362 9.59 6.62 8.65
CA LEU A 362 9.66 8.01 8.18
C LEU A 362 8.35 8.74 8.45
N LYS A 363 8.46 9.89 9.11
CA LYS A 363 7.34 10.81 9.39
C LYS A 363 7.37 11.98 8.41
N GLY A 364 6.21 12.59 8.14
CA GLY A 364 6.13 13.78 7.29
C GLY A 364 6.40 13.52 5.80
N THR A 365 6.29 12.26 5.36
CA THR A 365 6.24 11.94 3.93
C THR A 365 4.78 11.92 3.46
N PRO A 366 4.51 12.06 2.15
CA PRO A 366 3.17 11.87 1.59
C PRO A 366 2.61 10.44 1.72
N GLN A 367 3.40 9.48 2.25
CA GLN A 367 3.04 8.07 2.43
C GLN A 367 3.30 7.56 3.87
N SER A 368 3.40 8.48 4.84
CA SER A 368 3.77 8.18 6.24
C SER A 368 2.60 7.78 7.16
N GLY A 369 1.39 7.68 6.62
CA GLY A 369 0.20 7.20 7.32
C GLY A 369 -0.79 6.47 6.43
N MET A 370 -1.89 6.04 7.04
CA MET A 370 -3.09 5.51 6.42
C MET A 370 -4.31 6.24 7.01
N ILE A 371 -5.45 6.19 6.33
CA ILE A 371 -6.68 6.87 6.78
C ILE A 371 -7.88 5.92 6.72
N VAL A 372 -8.84 6.13 7.63
CA VAL A 372 -10.20 5.60 7.51
C VAL A 372 -11.23 6.73 7.68
N PHE A 373 -12.36 6.60 6.99
CA PHE A 373 -13.46 7.56 7.01
C PHE A 373 -14.65 7.00 7.79
N ILE A 374 -15.13 7.73 8.80
CA ILE A 374 -16.16 7.25 9.72
C ILE A 374 -17.53 7.11 9.05
N GLU A 375 -17.99 8.13 8.32
CA GLU A 375 -19.37 8.19 7.82
C GLU A 375 -19.67 7.13 6.73
N PRO A 376 -18.76 6.78 5.80
CA PRO A 376 -18.95 5.68 4.85
C PRO A 376 -19.24 4.31 5.49
N HIS A 377 -18.78 4.06 6.72
CA HIS A 377 -19.08 2.82 7.46
C HIS A 377 -20.49 2.80 8.04
N ARG A 378 -21.08 3.96 8.35
CA ARG A 378 -22.38 4.08 9.01
C ARG A 378 -23.49 3.43 8.17
N SER A 379 -24.26 2.53 8.79
CA SER A 379 -25.50 1.97 8.23
C SER A 379 -26.76 2.59 8.84
N SER A 380 -26.66 3.18 10.04
CA SER A 380 -27.79 3.74 10.78
C SER A 380 -27.37 4.85 11.77
N GLY A 381 -28.35 5.58 12.30
CA GLY A 381 -28.13 6.71 13.19
C GLY A 381 -27.86 8.03 12.44
N ALA A 382 -27.66 9.11 13.21
CA ALA A 382 -27.38 10.43 12.64
C ALA A 382 -25.91 10.58 12.23
N LEU A 383 -25.64 11.47 11.26
CA LEU A 383 -24.28 11.86 10.88
C LEU A 383 -23.51 12.33 12.11
N GLY A 384 -22.27 11.87 12.28
CA GLY A 384 -21.44 12.24 13.43
C GLY A 384 -21.97 11.73 14.77
N SER A 385 -22.84 10.71 14.81
CA SER A 385 -23.17 9.98 16.04
C SER A 385 -22.23 8.78 16.26
N ILE A 386 -22.31 8.12 17.42
CA ILE A 386 -21.55 6.89 17.69
C ILE A 386 -21.95 5.81 16.65
N LEU A 387 -20.97 5.05 16.16
CA LEU A 387 -21.22 3.95 15.22
C LEU A 387 -21.82 2.74 15.94
N SER A 388 -22.75 2.03 15.29
CA SER A 388 -23.28 0.77 15.82
C SER A 388 -22.18 -0.29 15.94
N ALA A 389 -22.40 -1.34 16.73
CA ALA A 389 -21.41 -2.42 16.86
C ALA A 389 -21.12 -3.13 15.52
N ALA A 390 -22.11 -3.22 14.62
CA ALA A 390 -21.93 -3.74 13.27
C ALA A 390 -21.06 -2.81 12.40
N ASP A 391 -21.34 -1.50 12.42
CA ASP A 391 -20.53 -0.51 11.69
C ASP A 391 -19.10 -0.44 12.24
N GLN A 392 -18.90 -0.61 13.56
CA GLN A 392 -17.57 -0.69 14.17
C GLN A 392 -16.83 -1.98 13.79
N ASN A 393 -17.51 -3.14 13.67
CA ASN A 393 -16.87 -4.34 13.15
C ASN A 393 -16.40 -4.13 11.70
N PHE A 394 -17.24 -3.51 10.85
CA PHE A 394 -16.85 -3.19 9.48
C PHE A 394 -15.68 -2.19 9.41
N LEU A 395 -15.69 -1.17 10.27
CA LEU A 395 -14.56 -0.26 10.44
C LEU A 395 -13.28 -0.99 10.88
N GLY A 396 -13.39 -1.98 11.77
CA GLY A 396 -12.27 -2.83 12.19
C GLY A 396 -11.70 -3.70 11.06
N ASP A 397 -12.56 -4.21 10.18
CA ASP A 397 -12.14 -4.92 8.95
C ASP A 397 -11.40 -3.98 8.00
N THR A 398 -11.93 -2.78 7.73
CA THR A 398 -11.25 -1.74 6.92
C THR A 398 -9.92 -1.31 7.54
N MET A 399 -9.84 -1.09 8.85
CA MET A 399 -8.58 -0.76 9.53
C MET A 399 -7.54 -1.87 9.35
N ALA A 400 -7.94 -3.13 9.46
CA ALA A 400 -7.05 -4.28 9.24
C ALA A 400 -6.59 -4.40 7.77
N HIS A 401 -7.48 -4.09 6.82
CA HIS A 401 -7.20 -4.08 5.38
C HIS A 401 -6.18 -2.99 4.99
N GLU A 402 -6.44 -1.72 5.35
CA GLU A 402 -5.52 -0.62 5.04
C GLU A 402 -4.19 -0.74 5.79
N ALA A 403 -4.18 -1.29 7.00
CA ALA A 403 -2.95 -1.62 7.72
C ALA A 403 -2.15 -2.70 7.02
N SER A 404 -2.82 -3.69 6.44
CA SER A 404 -2.16 -4.75 5.67
C SER A 404 -1.54 -4.19 4.40
N HIS A 405 -2.20 -3.26 3.71
CA HIS A 405 -1.60 -2.48 2.62
C HIS A 405 -0.35 -1.71 3.08
N PHE A 406 -0.45 -0.94 4.16
CA PHE A 406 0.69 -0.18 4.69
C PHE A 406 1.88 -1.09 5.05
N LEU A 407 1.60 -2.30 5.55
CA LEU A 407 2.62 -3.27 5.93
C LEU A 407 3.20 -4.06 4.74
N GLY A 408 2.52 -4.11 3.60
CA GLY A 408 3.04 -4.61 2.32
C GLY A 408 2.18 -5.62 1.55
N LEU A 409 0.95 -5.91 1.99
CA LEU A 409 0.04 -6.79 1.24
C LEU A 409 -0.66 -6.03 0.10
N PHE A 410 -0.84 -6.69 -1.04
CA PHE A 410 -1.68 -6.20 -2.14
C PHE A 410 -3.08 -6.81 -2.03
N HIS A 411 -4.05 -6.31 -2.82
CA HIS A 411 -5.28 -7.07 -3.02
C HIS A 411 -4.96 -8.44 -3.63
N ILE A 412 -5.57 -9.52 -3.13
CA ILE A 412 -5.39 -10.87 -3.71
C ILE A 412 -5.74 -10.91 -5.20
N VAL A 413 -6.73 -10.12 -5.61
CA VAL A 413 -7.07 -9.78 -6.99
C VAL A 413 -7.64 -8.37 -7.04
N GLU A 414 -7.40 -7.65 -8.13
CA GLU A 414 -8.08 -6.38 -8.36
C GLU A 414 -9.54 -6.57 -8.73
N SER A 415 -10.29 -5.47 -8.81
CA SER A 415 -11.72 -5.50 -9.11
C SER A 415 -12.13 -6.24 -10.38
N ALA A 416 -11.28 -6.30 -11.40
CA ALA A 416 -11.53 -7.05 -12.64
C ALA A 416 -11.33 -8.58 -12.49
N GLY A 417 -10.87 -9.06 -11.34
CA GLY A 417 -10.39 -10.41 -11.10
C GLY A 417 -9.01 -10.67 -11.70
N GLN A 418 -8.40 -11.80 -11.33
CA GLN A 418 -7.14 -12.23 -11.92
C GLN A 418 -7.32 -12.58 -13.41
N SER A 419 -6.39 -12.12 -14.25
CA SER A 419 -6.39 -12.39 -15.69
C SER A 419 -4.98 -12.67 -16.22
N GLY A 420 -4.90 -13.46 -17.29
CA GLY A 420 -3.64 -13.86 -17.92
C GLY A 420 -2.81 -14.87 -17.09
N ALA A 421 -1.90 -15.59 -17.75
CA ALA A 421 -1.00 -16.56 -17.11
C ALA A 421 0.48 -16.16 -17.16
N GLY A 422 0.78 -14.91 -17.55
CA GLY A 422 2.14 -14.40 -17.65
C GLY A 422 2.75 -14.15 -16.26
N ILE A 423 4.08 -14.27 -16.17
CA ILE A 423 4.86 -13.87 -15.00
C ILE A 423 5.73 -12.67 -15.42
N PRO A 424 5.68 -11.53 -14.71
CA PRO A 424 4.85 -11.27 -13.53
C PRO A 424 3.36 -11.05 -13.85
N ASN A 425 2.46 -11.42 -12.93
CA ASN A 425 1.02 -11.14 -13.07
C ASN A 425 0.60 -9.95 -12.18
N TYR A 426 0.37 -8.80 -12.81
CA TYR A 426 -0.04 -7.58 -12.11
C TYR A 426 -1.56 -7.44 -11.88
N THR A 427 -2.33 -8.53 -11.88
CA THR A 427 -3.78 -8.53 -11.57
C THR A 427 -4.15 -9.31 -10.29
N MET A 428 -3.14 -9.87 -9.64
CA MET A 428 -3.21 -10.60 -8.37
C MET A 428 -2.08 -10.16 -7.43
N ASP A 429 -2.09 -10.62 -6.18
CA ASP A 429 -1.00 -10.38 -5.24
C ASP A 429 0.25 -11.25 -5.55
N PRO A 430 1.43 -10.92 -5.00
CA PRO A 430 2.66 -11.71 -5.19
C PRO A 430 2.63 -13.15 -4.69
N LEU A 431 1.59 -13.56 -3.98
CA LEU A 431 1.66 -14.67 -3.04
C LEU A 431 1.12 -15.94 -3.70
N ILE A 432 1.80 -17.07 -3.47
CA ILE A 432 1.46 -18.34 -4.12
C ILE A 432 0.43 -19.12 -3.28
N GLU A 433 0.32 -18.80 -2.00
CA GLU A 433 -0.61 -19.45 -1.07
C GLU A 433 -2.05 -18.91 -1.12
N THR A 434 -2.25 -17.70 -1.63
CA THR A 434 -3.53 -16.97 -1.60
C THR A 434 -4.52 -17.52 -2.63
N PRO A 435 -5.69 -18.05 -2.21
CA PRO A 435 -6.76 -18.36 -3.14
C PRO A 435 -7.27 -17.10 -3.82
N ILE A 436 -7.44 -17.15 -5.14
CA ILE A 436 -7.76 -16.02 -6.00
C ILE A 436 -9.10 -16.19 -6.71
N CYS A 437 -9.65 -15.07 -7.17
CA CYS A 437 -10.86 -15.03 -7.99
C CYS A 437 -10.53 -14.63 -9.43
N THR A 438 -10.65 -15.58 -10.36
CA THR A 438 -10.43 -15.34 -11.79
C THR A 438 -11.46 -14.37 -12.39
N SER A 439 -11.06 -13.57 -13.39
CA SER A 439 -11.97 -12.66 -14.11
C SER A 439 -13.13 -13.38 -14.82
N ALA A 440 -12.99 -14.68 -15.07
CA ALA A 440 -14.06 -15.57 -15.55
C ALA A 440 -15.25 -15.70 -14.56
N ARG A 441 -15.11 -15.23 -13.31
CA ARG A 441 -16.17 -15.22 -12.30
C ARG A 441 -17.05 -13.98 -12.32
N ASN A 442 -16.77 -12.99 -13.15
CA ASN A 442 -17.69 -11.90 -13.50
C ASN A 442 -18.86 -12.46 -14.34
N THR A 443 -19.74 -13.23 -13.70
CA THR A 443 -20.87 -13.94 -14.31
C THR A 443 -22.01 -13.00 -14.68
N ASN A 444 -22.12 -11.87 -13.97
CA ASN A 444 -23.12 -10.84 -14.23
C ASN A 444 -22.72 -9.87 -15.37
N GLY A 445 -21.44 -9.87 -15.78
CA GLY A 445 -20.94 -9.10 -16.93
C GLY A 445 -20.66 -7.61 -16.67
N ASN A 446 -20.72 -7.12 -15.43
CA ASN A 446 -20.49 -5.71 -15.10
C ASN A 446 -19.02 -5.23 -15.21
N GLY A 447 -18.08 -6.15 -15.44
CA GLY A 447 -16.65 -5.87 -15.57
C GLY A 447 -15.85 -6.01 -14.28
N ARG A 448 -16.48 -6.51 -13.20
CA ARG A 448 -15.89 -6.71 -11.88
C ARG A 448 -16.25 -8.08 -11.32
N VAL A 449 -15.45 -8.57 -10.37
CA VAL A 449 -15.75 -9.80 -9.62
C VAL A 449 -16.18 -9.45 -8.20
N ASP A 450 -17.42 -9.80 -7.85
CA ASP A 450 -18.01 -9.46 -6.55
C ASP A 450 -17.81 -10.57 -5.49
N ILE A 451 -18.00 -10.24 -4.21
CA ILE A 451 -17.92 -11.18 -3.08
C ILE A 451 -18.68 -12.50 -3.37
N SER A 452 -19.92 -12.42 -3.84
CA SER A 452 -20.75 -13.59 -4.14
C SER A 452 -20.21 -14.47 -5.27
N GLU A 453 -19.49 -13.87 -6.22
CA GLU A 453 -18.88 -14.58 -7.37
C GLU A 453 -17.55 -15.24 -7.00
N CYS A 454 -16.89 -14.71 -5.96
CA CYS A 454 -15.61 -15.16 -5.41
C CYS A 454 -15.75 -15.93 -4.08
N SER A 455 -16.92 -16.51 -3.81
CA SER A 455 -17.21 -17.30 -2.60
C SER A 455 -17.22 -18.82 -2.85
N GLY A 456 -16.48 -19.28 -3.87
CA GLY A 456 -16.30 -20.69 -4.18
C GLY A 456 -15.38 -21.43 -3.19
N THR A 457 -15.11 -22.70 -3.50
CA THR A 457 -14.29 -23.61 -2.67
C THR A 457 -12.98 -24.04 -3.32
N GLY A 458 -12.78 -23.74 -4.61
CA GLY A 458 -11.54 -23.99 -5.33
C GLY A 458 -10.53 -22.86 -5.14
N PHE A 459 -9.30 -23.07 -5.60
CA PHE A 459 -8.24 -22.05 -5.50
C PHE A 459 -8.43 -20.84 -6.44
N PHE A 460 -9.17 -21.00 -7.54
CA PHE A 460 -9.31 -20.02 -8.63
C PHE A 460 -10.70 -19.35 -8.72
N ASP A 461 -11.56 -19.64 -7.75
CA ASP A 461 -12.92 -19.12 -7.65
C ASP A 461 -13.35 -18.73 -6.22
N SER A 462 -12.37 -18.47 -5.37
CA SER A 462 -12.59 -18.11 -3.97
C SER A 462 -11.81 -16.83 -3.61
N GLY A 463 -11.54 -16.62 -2.32
CA GLY A 463 -10.80 -15.47 -1.83
C GLY A 463 -11.66 -14.30 -1.34
N SER A 464 -12.99 -14.30 -1.53
CA SER A 464 -13.87 -13.23 -1.01
C SER A 464 -13.76 -13.01 0.50
N LEU A 465 -13.44 -14.07 1.26
CA LEU A 465 -13.24 -14.09 2.70
C LEU A 465 -11.82 -13.69 3.15
N ASN A 466 -10.89 -13.50 2.21
CA ASN A 466 -9.56 -12.98 2.52
C ASN A 466 -9.67 -11.51 2.92
N LEU A 467 -8.90 -11.09 3.93
CA LEU A 467 -8.85 -9.70 4.37
C LEU A 467 -8.50 -8.76 3.21
N MET A 468 -7.66 -9.20 2.28
CA MET A 468 -7.16 -8.42 1.15
C MET A 468 -8.01 -8.60 -0.13
N PHE A 469 -9.29 -8.97 -0.03
CA PHE A 469 -10.19 -8.89 -1.17
C PHE A 469 -10.59 -7.43 -1.44
N TRP A 470 -10.64 -7.01 -2.70
CA TRP A 470 -10.75 -5.60 -3.11
C TRP A 470 -12.07 -4.89 -2.74
N ALA A 471 -13.12 -5.64 -2.38
CA ALA A 471 -14.45 -5.14 -2.11
C ALA A 471 -14.93 -5.53 -0.72
N GLY A 472 -15.65 -4.64 -0.05
CA GLY A 472 -16.29 -4.88 1.23
C GLY A 472 -17.77 -4.48 1.26
N ASP A 473 -18.57 -5.24 2.01
CA ASP A 473 -20.02 -5.05 2.13
C ASP A 473 -20.52 -4.78 3.57
N GLY A 474 -19.66 -4.94 4.57
CA GLY A 474 -20.00 -4.79 5.99
C GLY A 474 -20.85 -5.94 6.58
N VAL A 475 -20.95 -7.07 5.88
CA VAL A 475 -21.74 -8.25 6.28
C VAL A 475 -20.90 -9.52 6.18
N THR A 476 -20.10 -9.64 5.13
CA THR A 476 -19.19 -10.76 4.88
C THR A 476 -17.99 -10.68 5.81
N GLN A 477 -17.62 -11.80 6.44
CA GLN A 477 -16.49 -11.84 7.37
C GLN A 477 -15.16 -12.03 6.62
N GLN A 478 -14.62 -10.92 6.14
CA GLN A 478 -13.38 -10.86 5.36
C GLN A 478 -12.17 -10.79 6.29
N THR A 479 -11.94 -11.87 7.04
CA THR A 479 -10.92 -11.91 8.11
C THR A 479 -9.74 -12.81 7.80
N GLN A 480 -9.78 -13.60 6.72
CA GLN A 480 -8.78 -14.64 6.51
C GLN A 480 -7.44 -14.05 6.08
N LEU A 481 -6.37 -14.53 6.70
CA LEU A 481 -4.97 -14.27 6.33
C LEU A 481 -4.26 -15.62 6.12
N THR A 482 -3.53 -15.78 5.02
CA THR A 482 -2.69 -16.97 4.77
C THR A 482 -1.38 -16.92 5.54
N GLY A 483 -0.67 -18.05 5.60
CA GLY A 483 0.68 -18.14 6.14
C GLY A 483 1.64 -17.17 5.45
N GLU A 484 1.69 -17.17 4.11
CA GLU A 484 2.56 -16.24 3.37
C GLU A 484 2.16 -14.76 3.57
N GLN A 485 0.87 -14.43 3.65
CA GLN A 485 0.42 -13.08 4.02
C GLN A 485 0.94 -12.69 5.41
N GLY A 486 0.81 -13.57 6.40
CA GLY A 486 1.37 -13.37 7.73
C GLY A 486 2.89 -13.25 7.73
N TRP A 487 3.61 -13.99 6.89
CA TRP A 487 5.06 -13.85 6.74
C TRP A 487 5.43 -12.44 6.27
N VAL A 488 4.77 -11.90 5.24
CA VAL A 488 5.00 -10.52 4.76
C VAL A 488 4.74 -9.49 5.86
N LEU A 489 3.60 -9.59 6.56
CA LEU A 489 3.29 -8.69 7.67
C LEU A 489 4.37 -8.73 8.76
N ARG A 490 4.90 -9.92 9.09
CA ARG A 490 5.98 -10.12 10.09
C ARG A 490 7.37 -9.70 9.60
N MET A 491 7.56 -9.58 8.28
CA MET A 491 8.79 -9.02 7.70
C MET A 491 8.80 -7.49 7.76
N ASN A 492 7.66 -6.82 7.94
CA ASN A 492 7.63 -5.38 8.03
C ASN A 492 8.44 -4.88 9.24
N PRO A 493 9.32 -3.86 9.10
CA PRO A 493 10.14 -3.38 10.20
C PRO A 493 9.38 -2.87 11.44
N LEU A 494 8.10 -2.49 11.32
CA LEU A 494 7.23 -2.13 12.45
C LEU A 494 6.75 -3.32 13.30
N VAL A 495 6.94 -4.56 12.83
CA VAL A 495 6.45 -5.78 13.48
C VAL A 495 7.61 -6.54 14.13
N TYR A 496 7.57 -6.67 15.46
CA TYR A 496 8.74 -7.05 16.27
C TYR A 496 8.52 -8.22 17.24
#